data_AF-V9KUC9-F1
#
_entry.id   AF-V9KUC9-F1
#
_cell.length_a   1.000
_cell.length_b   1.000
_cell.length_c   1.000
_cell.angle_alpha   90.00
_cell.angle_beta   90.00
_cell.angle_gamma   90.00
#
_symmetry.space_group_name_H-M   'P 1'
#
loop_
_entity.id
_entity.type
_entity.pdbx_description
1 polymer ?
#
loop_
_entity_poly.entity_id
_entity_poly.type
_entity_poly.pdbx_seq_one_letter_code
_entity_poly.pdbx_strand_id
1 'polypeptide(L)'
;MEVKVGDFGLATKLEPKDQRKRTICGTPNYLAPEVLNKQGHGPEADVWSLGCVMYTMLFGRPPFETTDLKDTYRCIRTVEYTMPSTSSVAAKNLVASILRKDPEHRPTLDEIINHDFFTKGFIPDVLHSSSCLMVPDLSVPAPTKSLLKKITETFFGRKKSKDIKSVCVDREEISKLAVDFAEKTSIHRQMSYKTADPAEHTFPISQTANSFPVETAEEESRRASRSRCTPASAQSESESLFPVSQLNVPDPLGG
;
A
#
# COMPACT_ATOMS: atom_id res chain seq x y z
N MET A 1 12.31 -10.51 -16.78
CA MET A 1 12.71 -10.53 -15.35
C MET A 1 11.56 -11.10 -14.54
N GLU A 2 11.79 -11.63 -13.35
CA GLU A 2 10.75 -12.15 -12.45
C GLU A 2 10.77 -11.39 -11.12
N VAL A 3 9.59 -11.01 -10.61
CA VAL A 3 9.45 -10.42 -9.27
C VAL A 3 9.22 -11.55 -8.26
N LYS A 4 9.93 -11.50 -7.12
CA LYS A 4 9.78 -12.46 -6.03
C LYS A 4 9.60 -11.70 -4.72
N VAL A 5 8.52 -11.96 -4.01
CA VAL A 5 8.27 -11.39 -2.68
C VAL A 5 9.22 -12.07 -1.69
N GLY A 6 9.83 -11.27 -0.80
CA GLY A 6 10.82 -11.71 0.18
C GLY A 6 10.75 -10.86 1.45
N ASP A 7 11.77 -11.02 2.30
CA ASP A 7 11.86 -10.39 3.63
C ASP A 7 10.61 -10.60 4.51
N PHE A 8 10.42 -11.86 4.92
CA PHE A 8 9.33 -12.27 5.81
C PHE A 8 9.59 -11.92 7.28
N GLY A 9 10.50 -10.99 7.61
CA GLY A 9 10.88 -10.64 8.98
C GLY A 9 9.74 -10.08 9.85
N LEU A 10 8.70 -9.51 9.21
CA LEU A 10 7.47 -9.04 9.87
C LEU A 10 6.25 -9.94 9.59
N ALA A 11 6.41 -11.03 8.84
CA ALA A 11 5.31 -11.90 8.46
C ALA A 11 4.68 -12.57 9.69
N THR A 12 3.36 -12.69 9.68
CA THR A 12 2.58 -13.34 10.73
C THR A 12 1.53 -14.25 10.11
N LYS A 13 1.12 -15.29 10.85
CA LYS A 13 -0.12 -16.00 10.51
C LYS A 13 -1.29 -15.03 10.63
N LEU A 14 -2.28 -15.22 9.76
CA LEU A 14 -3.54 -14.50 9.80
C LEU A 14 -4.36 -15.01 10.99
N GLU A 15 -4.53 -14.15 11.98
CA GLU A 15 -5.38 -14.42 13.14
C GLU A 15 -6.82 -13.89 12.91
N PRO A 16 -7.83 -14.47 13.60
CA PRO A 16 -9.17 -13.90 13.71
C PRO A 16 -9.16 -12.42 14.10
N LYS A 17 -10.16 -11.63 13.68
CA LYS A 17 -10.19 -10.15 13.84
C LYS A 17 -9.94 -9.69 15.29
N ASP A 18 -10.44 -10.44 16.27
CA ASP A 18 -10.27 -10.23 17.71
C ASP A 18 -8.81 -10.46 18.20
N GLN A 19 -8.10 -11.39 17.55
CA GLN A 19 -6.74 -11.85 17.88
C GLN A 19 -5.63 -11.22 17.02
N ARG A 20 -5.98 -10.42 15.99
CA ARG A 20 -5.02 -9.71 15.13
C ARG A 20 -4.05 -8.85 15.97
N LYS A 21 -2.73 -8.99 15.71
CA LYS A 21 -1.66 -8.23 16.37
C LYS A 21 -1.84 -6.71 16.17
N ARG A 22 -1.89 -5.97 17.27
CA ARG A 22 -2.14 -4.51 17.33
C ARG A 22 -0.87 -3.64 17.44
N THR A 23 0.30 -4.27 17.48
CA THR A 23 1.61 -3.59 17.45
C THR A 23 1.80 -2.88 16.12
N ILE A 24 2.15 -1.60 16.11
CA ILE A 24 2.49 -0.87 14.87
C ILE A 24 3.90 -1.32 14.42
N CYS A 25 3.99 -2.00 13.28
CA CYS A 25 5.26 -2.40 12.65
C CYS A 25 5.18 -2.24 11.13
N GLY A 26 6.34 -2.09 10.49
CA GLY A 26 6.47 -1.84 9.04
C GLY A 26 7.00 -0.43 8.71
N THR A 27 7.19 -0.16 7.42
CA THR A 27 7.78 1.09 6.94
C THR A 27 6.72 2.21 6.90
N PRO A 28 6.94 3.37 7.56
CA PRO A 28 5.91 4.39 7.77
C PRO A 28 5.06 4.80 6.56
N ASN A 29 5.68 5.04 5.40
CA ASN A 29 5.00 5.45 4.16
C ASN A 29 4.05 4.39 3.56
N TYR A 30 4.06 3.17 4.07
CA TYR A 30 3.28 2.03 3.58
C TYR A 30 2.30 1.49 4.64
N LEU A 31 2.29 2.06 5.86
CA LEU A 31 1.38 1.64 6.92
C LEU A 31 -0.08 1.99 6.59
N ALA A 32 -0.99 1.06 6.86
CA ALA A 32 -2.42 1.26 6.66
C ALA A 32 -3.08 2.05 7.81
N PRO A 33 -4.20 2.77 7.58
CA PRO A 33 -4.89 3.56 8.60
C PRO A 33 -5.30 2.74 9.83
N GLU A 34 -5.81 1.52 9.63
CA GLU A 34 -6.23 0.60 10.69
C GLU A 34 -5.05 0.13 11.56
N VAL A 35 -3.86 -0.03 10.96
CA VAL A 35 -2.62 -0.34 11.68
C VAL A 35 -2.22 0.83 12.58
N LEU A 36 -2.21 2.05 12.05
CA LEU A 36 -1.94 3.27 12.82
C LEU A 36 -2.98 3.55 13.91
N ASN A 37 -4.17 2.95 13.81
CA ASN A 37 -5.25 3.03 14.78
C ASN A 37 -5.28 1.81 15.73
N LYS A 38 -4.27 0.92 15.67
CA LYS A 38 -4.13 -0.30 16.49
C LYS A 38 -5.33 -1.27 16.39
N GLN A 39 -6.01 -1.28 15.23
CA GLN A 39 -7.15 -2.17 14.97
C GLN A 39 -6.72 -3.59 14.54
N GLY A 40 -5.43 -3.77 14.23
CA GLY A 40 -4.83 -5.05 13.88
C GLY A 40 -4.31 -5.08 12.45
N HIS A 41 -3.52 -6.12 12.13
CA HIS A 41 -3.03 -6.39 10.77
C HIS A 41 -3.89 -7.47 10.12
N GLY A 42 -4.36 -7.23 8.91
CA GLY A 42 -5.05 -8.22 8.09
C GLY A 42 -4.65 -8.09 6.62
N PRO A 43 -5.18 -8.96 5.73
CA PRO A 43 -4.85 -8.98 4.31
C PRO A 43 -5.15 -7.63 3.62
N GLU A 44 -6.11 -6.88 4.18
CA GLU A 44 -6.52 -5.58 3.68
C GLU A 44 -5.40 -4.52 3.85
N ALA A 45 -4.51 -4.69 4.83
CA ALA A 45 -3.35 -3.81 5.05
C ALA A 45 -2.22 -4.07 4.04
N ASP A 46 -2.05 -5.32 3.59
CA ASP A 46 -1.13 -5.66 2.49
C ASP A 46 -1.65 -5.07 1.16
N VAL A 47 -2.97 -5.10 0.93
CA VAL A 47 -3.63 -4.43 -0.21
C VAL A 47 -3.38 -2.92 -0.17
N TRP A 48 -3.48 -2.26 0.99
CA TRP A 48 -3.10 -0.84 1.13
C TRP A 48 -1.63 -0.60 0.78
N SER A 49 -0.72 -1.43 1.30
CA SER A 49 0.72 -1.35 1.01
C SER A 49 1.01 -1.50 -0.49
N LEU A 50 0.30 -2.41 -1.18
CA LEU A 50 0.34 -2.58 -2.63
C LEU A 50 -0.12 -1.31 -3.36
N GLY A 51 -1.15 -0.61 -2.87
CA GLY A 51 -1.58 0.68 -3.39
C GLY A 51 -0.51 1.77 -3.26
N CYS A 52 0.19 1.83 -2.12
CA CYS A 52 1.33 2.71 -1.93
C CYS A 52 2.49 2.37 -2.88
N VAL A 53 2.81 1.09 -3.07
CA VAL A 53 3.83 0.63 -4.02
C VAL A 53 3.46 1.00 -5.47
N MET A 54 2.21 0.78 -5.88
CA MET A 54 1.71 1.16 -7.20
C MET A 54 1.83 2.68 -7.43
N TYR A 55 1.45 3.49 -6.44
CA TYR A 55 1.62 4.95 -6.52
C TYR A 55 3.10 5.33 -6.67
N THR A 56 4.00 4.74 -5.86
CA THR A 56 5.44 5.00 -5.95
C THR A 56 6.02 4.60 -7.31
N MET A 57 5.62 3.46 -7.88
CA MET A 57 6.06 3.02 -9.21
C MET A 57 5.60 3.96 -10.33
N LEU A 58 4.41 4.56 -10.20
CA LEU A 58 3.86 5.49 -11.21
C LEU A 58 4.42 6.92 -11.09
N PHE A 59 4.79 7.37 -9.89
CA PHE A 59 5.08 8.79 -9.60
C PHE A 59 6.43 9.07 -8.95
N GLY A 60 7.24 8.04 -8.68
CA GLY A 60 8.60 8.16 -8.16
C GLY A 60 8.71 8.53 -6.68
N ARG A 61 7.59 8.70 -5.96
CA ARG A 61 7.54 9.00 -4.52
C ARG A 61 6.31 8.35 -3.86
N PRO A 62 6.31 8.08 -2.55
CA PRO A 62 5.13 7.59 -1.84
C PRO A 62 3.95 8.57 -1.84
N PRO A 63 2.70 8.09 -1.64
CA PRO A 63 1.51 8.95 -1.65
C PRO A 63 1.43 9.90 -0.45
N PHE A 64 1.86 9.45 0.74
CA PHE A 64 1.73 10.17 2.01
C PHE A 64 3.06 10.75 2.53
N GLU A 65 4.09 10.83 1.69
CA GLU A 65 5.41 11.31 2.07
C GLU A 65 5.38 12.79 2.49
N THR A 66 5.89 13.07 3.69
CA THR A 66 6.01 14.41 4.28
C THR A 66 7.35 14.55 5.00
N THR A 67 7.74 15.77 5.37
CA THR A 67 8.98 16.04 6.12
C THR A 67 8.92 15.63 7.59
N ASP A 68 7.73 15.59 8.19
CA ASP A 68 7.50 15.12 9.57
C ASP A 68 6.64 13.84 9.58
N LEU A 69 6.98 12.93 10.50
CA LEU A 69 6.35 11.62 10.64
C LEU A 69 4.93 11.68 11.23
N LYS A 70 4.62 12.65 12.10
CA LYS A 70 3.25 12.84 12.62
C LYS A 70 2.35 13.34 11.50
N ASP A 71 2.87 14.19 10.63
CA ASP A 71 2.20 14.64 9.41
C ASP A 71 1.96 13.48 8.43
N THR A 72 2.93 12.58 8.22
CA THR A 72 2.73 11.34 7.44
C THR A 72 1.57 10.53 8.01
N TYR A 73 1.56 10.32 9.33
CA TYR A 73 0.50 9.59 10.01
C TYR A 73 -0.86 10.32 10.04
N ARG A 74 -0.88 11.66 9.95
CA ARG A 74 -2.11 12.43 9.73
C ARG A 74 -2.66 12.13 8.35
N CYS A 75 -1.83 12.31 7.31
CA CYS A 75 -2.22 12.12 5.91
C CYS A 75 -2.69 10.69 5.62
N ILE A 76 -2.06 9.66 6.23
CA ILE A 76 -2.55 8.27 6.15
C ILE A 76 -3.94 8.14 6.78
N ARG A 77 -4.16 8.67 8.00
CA ARG A 77 -5.46 8.58 8.70
C ARG A 77 -6.58 9.40 8.05
N THR A 78 -6.25 10.49 7.36
CA THR A 78 -7.21 11.29 6.57
C THR A 78 -7.37 10.80 5.14
N VAL A 79 -6.44 9.96 4.66
CA VAL A 79 -6.30 9.52 3.26
C VAL A 79 -6.11 10.72 2.32
N GLU A 80 -5.17 11.58 2.70
CA GLU A 80 -4.84 12.82 2.02
C GLU A 80 -3.57 12.66 1.19
N TYR A 81 -3.74 12.57 -0.13
CA TYR A 81 -2.67 12.49 -1.11
C TYR A 81 -3.12 13.11 -2.44
N THR A 82 -2.17 13.58 -3.24
CA THR A 82 -2.45 14.23 -4.54
C THR A 82 -2.16 13.29 -5.70
N MET A 83 -3.16 13.01 -6.54
CA MET A 83 -2.95 12.33 -7.83
C MET A 83 -2.45 13.31 -8.89
N PRO A 84 -1.27 13.08 -9.53
CA PRO A 84 -0.77 13.94 -10.59
C PRO A 84 -1.73 13.99 -11.79
N SER A 85 -1.94 15.18 -12.36
CA SER A 85 -2.87 15.40 -13.48
C SER A 85 -2.54 14.53 -14.70
N THR A 86 -1.26 14.27 -14.94
CA THR A 86 -0.69 13.44 -16.01
C THR A 86 -1.06 11.95 -15.95
N SER A 87 -1.59 11.44 -14.83
CA SER A 87 -1.94 10.02 -14.73
C SER A 87 -3.20 9.64 -15.51
N SER A 88 -3.20 8.43 -16.07
CA SER A 88 -4.36 7.88 -16.79
C SER A 88 -5.56 7.69 -15.87
N VAL A 89 -6.76 7.74 -16.42
CA VAL A 89 -8.01 7.56 -15.66
C VAL A 89 -8.04 6.19 -14.98
N ALA A 90 -7.59 5.13 -15.68
CA ALA A 90 -7.54 3.78 -15.11
C ALA A 90 -6.55 3.68 -13.93
N ALA A 91 -5.39 4.35 -13.99
CA ALA A 91 -4.45 4.39 -12.87
C ALA A 91 -5.02 5.17 -11.67
N LYS A 92 -5.64 6.34 -11.91
CA LYS A 92 -6.33 7.14 -10.89
C LYS A 92 -7.41 6.31 -10.16
N ASN A 93 -8.26 5.62 -10.93
CA ASN A 93 -9.35 4.83 -10.38
C ASN A 93 -8.85 3.65 -9.55
N LEU A 94 -7.84 2.91 -10.02
CA LEU A 94 -7.31 1.76 -9.29
C LEU A 94 -6.66 2.20 -7.97
N VAL A 95 -5.77 3.19 -8.01
CA VAL A 95 -5.12 3.73 -6.80
C VAL A 95 -6.16 4.24 -5.80
N ALA A 96 -7.19 4.95 -6.26
CA ALA A 96 -8.26 5.46 -5.39
C ALA A 96 -9.16 4.34 -4.82
N SER A 97 -9.35 3.22 -5.53
CA SER A 97 -10.06 2.04 -4.99
C SER A 97 -9.24 1.26 -3.97
N ILE A 98 -7.90 1.22 -4.10
CA ILE A 98 -7.02 0.51 -3.17
C ILE A 98 -6.76 1.34 -1.91
N LEU A 99 -6.44 2.63 -2.07
CA LEU A 99 -6.18 3.56 -0.97
C LEU A 99 -7.48 4.06 -0.34
N ARG A 100 -8.32 3.14 0.13
CA ARG A 100 -9.56 3.44 0.88
C ARG A 100 -9.29 3.40 2.38
N LYS A 101 -9.84 4.37 3.10
CA LYS A 101 -9.69 4.52 4.56
C LYS A 101 -10.14 3.28 5.32
N ASP A 102 -11.30 2.76 4.92
CA ASP A 102 -11.90 1.56 5.48
C ASP A 102 -11.35 0.33 4.74
N PRO A 103 -10.74 -0.65 5.44
CA PRO A 103 -10.23 -1.87 4.83
C PRO A 103 -11.30 -2.70 4.11
N GLU A 104 -12.55 -2.69 4.56
CA GLU A 104 -13.62 -3.51 3.94
C GLU A 104 -14.11 -2.95 2.60
N HIS A 105 -13.72 -1.71 2.27
CA HIS A 105 -13.99 -1.05 0.99
C HIS A 105 -12.82 -1.16 -0.01
N ARG A 106 -11.76 -1.90 0.30
CA ARG A 106 -10.64 -2.15 -0.62
C ARG A 106 -10.94 -3.39 -1.49
N PRO A 107 -10.57 -3.38 -2.78
CA PRO A 107 -10.76 -4.53 -3.65
C PRO A 107 -9.88 -5.71 -3.22
N THR A 108 -10.38 -6.91 -3.47
CA THR A 108 -9.59 -8.15 -3.42
C THR A 108 -8.50 -8.16 -4.50
N LEU A 109 -7.51 -9.06 -4.35
CA LEU A 109 -6.44 -9.21 -5.37
C LEU A 109 -7.01 -9.61 -6.74
N ASP A 110 -8.06 -10.44 -6.77
CA ASP A 110 -8.75 -10.84 -8.00
C ASP A 110 -9.46 -9.64 -8.67
N GLU A 111 -10.10 -8.77 -7.90
CA GLU A 111 -10.70 -7.54 -8.44
C GLU A 111 -9.64 -6.54 -8.93
N ILE A 112 -8.48 -6.47 -8.27
CA ILE A 112 -7.35 -5.64 -8.69
C ILE A 112 -6.84 -6.08 -10.07
N ILE A 113 -6.56 -7.36 -10.29
CA ILE A 113 -6.04 -7.85 -11.59
C ILE A 113 -7.08 -7.78 -12.72
N ASN A 114 -8.37 -7.80 -12.40
CA ASN A 114 -9.45 -7.63 -13.37
C ASN A 114 -9.81 -6.16 -13.65
N HIS A 115 -9.21 -5.19 -12.94
CA HIS A 115 -9.46 -3.77 -13.16
C HIS A 115 -8.98 -3.30 -14.54
N ASP A 116 -9.66 -2.30 -15.11
CA ASP A 116 -9.36 -1.63 -16.38
C ASP A 116 -7.87 -1.28 -16.61
N PHE A 117 -7.14 -1.01 -15.53
CA PHE A 117 -5.71 -0.70 -15.55
C PHE A 117 -4.87 -1.87 -16.12
N PHE A 118 -5.22 -3.11 -15.77
CA PHE A 118 -4.56 -4.31 -16.28
C PHE A 118 -5.23 -4.85 -17.54
N THR A 119 -6.58 -4.86 -17.59
CA THR A 119 -7.33 -5.53 -18.66
C THR A 119 -7.41 -4.75 -19.97
N LYS A 120 -7.18 -3.44 -19.95
CA LYS A 120 -7.16 -2.57 -21.15
C LYS A 120 -5.77 -2.00 -21.46
N GLY A 121 -4.79 -2.22 -20.59
CA GLY A 121 -3.40 -1.82 -20.80
C GLY A 121 -2.62 -2.86 -21.61
N PHE A 122 -1.55 -2.42 -22.29
CA PHE A 122 -0.54 -3.34 -22.81
C PHE A 122 0.38 -3.77 -21.66
N ILE A 123 0.51 -5.08 -21.45
CA ILE A 123 1.44 -5.68 -20.48
C ILE A 123 2.37 -6.61 -21.27
N PRO A 124 3.69 -6.37 -21.30
CA PRO A 124 4.63 -7.26 -21.97
C PRO A 124 4.85 -8.54 -21.15
N ASP A 125 4.84 -9.71 -21.81
CA ASP A 125 5.10 -11.01 -21.17
C ASP A 125 6.45 -11.06 -20.44
N VAL A 126 7.46 -10.35 -20.97
CA VAL A 126 8.81 -10.28 -20.42
C VAL A 126 9.37 -8.87 -20.53
N LEU A 127 9.76 -8.29 -19.38
CA LEU A 127 10.65 -7.12 -19.34
C LEU A 127 12.12 -7.56 -19.44
N HIS A 128 12.85 -6.94 -20.36
CA HIS A 128 14.28 -7.14 -20.58
C HIS A 128 15.12 -6.54 -19.42
N SER A 129 16.31 -7.08 -19.14
CA SER A 129 17.15 -6.63 -18.02
C SER A 129 17.60 -5.17 -18.12
N SER A 130 17.66 -4.61 -19.34
CA SER A 130 17.93 -3.18 -19.54
C SER A 130 16.88 -2.29 -18.86
N SER A 131 15.65 -2.75 -18.66
CA SER A 131 14.58 -2.00 -17.98
C SER A 131 14.89 -1.65 -16.52
N CYS A 132 15.94 -2.22 -15.91
CA CYS A 132 16.45 -1.78 -14.61
C CYS A 132 17.19 -0.42 -14.67
N LEU A 133 17.69 -0.01 -15.83
CA LEU A 133 18.61 1.12 -16.00
C LEU A 133 18.13 2.16 -17.03
N MET A 134 17.17 1.80 -17.89
CA MET A 134 16.60 2.66 -18.93
C MET A 134 15.12 2.40 -19.12
N VAL A 135 14.39 3.41 -19.61
CA VAL A 135 12.96 3.27 -19.95
C VAL A 135 12.79 2.18 -21.02
N PRO A 136 11.90 1.19 -20.84
CA PRO A 136 11.65 0.18 -21.86
C PRO A 136 11.01 0.78 -23.11
N ASP A 137 11.39 0.28 -24.27
CA ASP A 137 10.59 0.43 -25.48
C ASP A 137 9.38 -0.51 -25.37
N LEU A 138 8.19 0.08 -25.23
CA LEU A 138 6.90 -0.63 -25.13
C LEU A 138 6.11 -0.53 -26.44
N SER A 139 6.75 -0.21 -27.57
CA SER A 139 6.09 -0.15 -28.87
C SER A 139 5.50 -1.52 -29.24
N VAL A 140 4.18 -1.55 -29.42
CA VAL A 140 3.49 -2.73 -29.92
C VAL A 140 3.95 -2.98 -31.37
N PRO A 141 4.52 -4.14 -31.71
CA PRO A 141 4.91 -4.43 -33.09
C PRO A 141 3.69 -4.35 -33.99
N ALA A 142 3.69 -3.40 -34.94
CA ALA A 142 2.57 -3.21 -35.85
C ALA A 142 2.22 -4.54 -36.54
N PRO A 143 0.93 -4.93 -36.63
CA PRO A 143 0.52 -6.23 -37.15
C PRO A 143 1.11 -6.43 -38.54
N THR A 144 2.00 -7.41 -38.66
CA THR A 144 2.82 -7.55 -39.86
C THR A 144 1.94 -7.74 -41.10
N LYS A 145 2.25 -6.99 -42.17
CA LYS A 145 1.50 -6.96 -43.43
C LYS A 145 1.31 -8.36 -44.08
N SER A 146 2.09 -9.36 -43.62
CA SER A 146 1.95 -10.79 -43.89
C SER A 146 0.53 -11.33 -43.63
N LEU A 147 -0.09 -10.96 -42.51
CA LEU A 147 -1.40 -11.51 -42.10
C LEU A 147 -2.52 -11.05 -43.04
N LEU A 148 -2.48 -9.78 -43.47
CA LEU A 148 -3.41 -9.24 -44.46
C LEU A 148 -3.24 -9.88 -45.84
N LYS A 149 -2.00 -10.17 -46.28
CA LYS A 149 -1.77 -10.82 -47.58
C LYS A 149 -2.46 -12.19 -47.68
N LYS A 150 -2.47 -12.95 -46.58
CA LYS A 150 -3.12 -14.26 -46.47
C LYS A 150 -4.65 -14.18 -46.51
N ILE A 151 -5.23 -13.10 -45.99
CA ILE A 151 -6.68 -12.81 -46.06
C ILE A 151 -7.08 -12.36 -47.49
N THR A 152 -6.26 -11.53 -48.16
CA THR A 152 -6.56 -11.09 -49.52
C THR A 152 -6.47 -12.22 -50.56
N GLU A 153 -5.55 -13.18 -50.39
CA GLU A 153 -5.46 -14.35 -51.29
C GLU A 153 -6.58 -15.38 -51.07
N THR A 154 -7.20 -15.42 -49.88
CA THR A 154 -8.31 -16.36 -49.61
C THR A 154 -9.68 -15.84 -50.05
N PHE A 155 -9.85 -14.54 -50.30
CA PHE A 155 -11.12 -13.95 -50.72
C PHE A 155 -11.27 -13.70 -52.24
N PHE A 156 -10.18 -13.65 -53.02
CA PHE A 156 -10.25 -13.45 -54.48
C PHE A 156 -10.59 -14.73 -55.28
N GLY A 157 -10.99 -15.81 -54.60
CA GLY A 157 -11.05 -17.16 -55.13
C GLY A 157 -12.39 -17.71 -55.66
N ARG A 158 -13.45 -16.90 -55.89
CA ARG A 158 -14.64 -17.40 -56.65
C ARG A 158 -15.62 -16.33 -57.19
N LYS A 159 -15.60 -16.20 -58.53
CA LYS A 159 -16.71 -16.01 -59.50
C LYS A 159 -17.92 -15.09 -59.17
N LYS A 160 -18.11 -14.09 -60.06
CA LYS A 160 -19.23 -13.14 -60.24
C LYS A 160 -20.62 -13.56 -59.70
N SER A 161 -21.27 -12.65 -58.96
CA SER A 161 -22.69 -12.27 -59.16
C SER A 161 -23.00 -10.87 -58.59
N LYS A 162 -24.19 -10.33 -58.88
CA LYS A 162 -24.56 -8.90 -58.67
C LYS A 162 -25.06 -8.57 -57.24
N ASP A 163 -25.00 -7.28 -56.92
CA ASP A 163 -25.78 -6.54 -55.92
C ASP A 163 -25.70 -6.97 -54.44
N ILE A 164 -24.68 -6.48 -53.73
CA ILE A 164 -24.76 -6.10 -52.31
C ILE A 164 -24.05 -4.74 -52.13
N LYS A 165 -24.72 -3.77 -51.49
CA LYS A 165 -24.12 -2.47 -51.15
C LYS A 165 -23.03 -2.66 -50.10
N SER A 166 -21.78 -2.40 -50.45
CA SER A 166 -20.65 -2.42 -49.51
C SER A 166 -20.72 -1.22 -48.57
N VAL A 167 -20.84 -1.48 -47.27
CA VAL A 167 -20.48 -0.47 -46.25
C VAL A 167 -18.96 -0.43 -46.18
N CYS A 168 -18.37 0.51 -46.92
CA CYS A 168 -16.97 0.85 -46.78
C CYS A 168 -16.81 1.63 -45.47
N VAL A 169 -16.29 0.98 -44.42
CA VAL A 169 -15.68 1.72 -43.31
C VAL A 169 -14.30 2.11 -43.80
N ASP A 170 -14.09 3.40 -44.08
CA ASP A 170 -12.90 3.85 -44.77
C ASP A 170 -11.64 3.55 -43.95
N ARG A 171 -10.70 2.88 -44.61
CA ARG A 171 -9.46 2.35 -44.04
C ARG A 171 -8.58 3.49 -43.50
N GLU A 172 -8.73 4.66 -44.07
CA GLU A 172 -8.11 5.93 -43.71
C GLU A 172 -8.66 6.47 -42.38
N GLU A 173 -9.95 6.29 -42.05
CA GLU A 173 -10.51 6.70 -40.75
C GLU A 173 -9.98 5.82 -39.61
N ILE A 174 -9.94 4.50 -39.80
CA ILE A 174 -9.39 3.56 -38.79
C ILE A 174 -7.90 3.85 -38.56
N SER A 175 -7.15 4.10 -39.64
CA SER A 175 -5.72 4.44 -39.55
C SER A 175 -5.51 5.78 -38.82
N LYS A 176 -6.35 6.78 -39.10
CA LYS A 176 -6.30 8.09 -38.43
C LYS A 176 -6.67 7.97 -36.95
N LEU A 177 -7.68 7.18 -36.60
CA LEU A 177 -8.08 6.93 -35.21
C LEU A 177 -6.98 6.24 -34.40
N ALA A 178 -6.23 5.31 -35.01
CA ALA A 178 -5.10 4.65 -34.37
C ALA A 178 -3.90 5.59 -34.15
N VAL A 179 -3.61 6.49 -35.11
CA VAL A 179 -2.55 7.50 -34.98
C VAL A 179 -2.93 8.54 -33.92
N ASP A 180 -4.15 9.07 -33.96
CA ASP A 180 -4.69 10.02 -32.96
C ASP A 180 -4.64 9.45 -31.53
N PHE A 181 -4.85 8.14 -31.36
CA PHE A 181 -4.76 7.48 -30.05
C PHE A 181 -3.30 7.39 -29.59
N ALA A 182 -2.39 6.98 -30.48
CA ALA A 182 -0.96 6.87 -30.18
C ALA A 182 -0.35 8.23 -29.77
N GLU A 183 -0.68 9.31 -30.50
CA GLU A 183 -0.21 10.66 -30.15
C GLU A 183 -0.77 11.14 -28.80
N LYS A 184 -2.06 10.88 -28.50
CA LYS A 184 -2.68 11.28 -27.22
C LYS A 184 -2.18 10.47 -26.01
N THR A 185 -1.63 9.28 -26.22
CA THR A 185 -0.97 8.49 -25.15
C THR A 185 0.52 8.77 -25.00
N SER A 186 1.13 9.58 -25.88
CA SER A 186 2.54 9.93 -25.82
C SER A 186 2.83 10.86 -24.65
N ILE A 187 3.45 10.34 -23.59
CA ILE A 187 3.92 11.15 -22.46
C ILE A 187 4.97 12.14 -22.98
N HIS A 188 4.62 13.43 -22.97
CA HIS A 188 5.45 14.46 -23.55
C HIS A 188 6.80 14.59 -22.83
N ARG A 189 7.88 14.44 -23.61
CA ARG A 189 9.28 14.53 -23.21
C ARG A 189 9.55 15.81 -22.40
N GLN A 190 9.73 15.69 -21.08
CA GLN A 190 10.27 16.81 -20.31
C GLN A 190 11.75 17.05 -20.64
N MET A 191 12.13 18.33 -20.62
CA MET A 191 13.45 18.79 -20.98
C MET A 191 14.52 18.36 -19.97
N SER A 192 15.65 17.91 -20.53
CA SER A 192 16.90 17.67 -19.81
C SER A 192 17.36 18.92 -19.03
N TYR A 193 17.56 18.76 -17.72
CA TYR A 193 18.46 19.63 -16.97
C TYR A 193 19.89 19.07 -17.05
N LYS A 194 20.83 19.96 -17.37
CA LYS A 194 22.24 19.61 -17.67
C LYS A 194 23.00 19.19 -16.41
N THR A 195 23.93 18.25 -16.59
CA THR A 195 25.06 17.99 -15.70
C THR A 195 26.29 18.79 -16.11
N ALA A 196 26.95 19.42 -15.14
CA ALA A 196 28.36 19.85 -15.04
C ALA A 196 28.49 20.64 -13.71
N ASP A 197 29.50 20.50 -12.85
CA ASP A 197 30.74 19.70 -12.93
C ASP A 197 31.17 19.23 -11.52
N PRO A 198 32.12 18.27 -11.39
CA PRO A 198 32.56 17.74 -10.10
C PRO A 198 33.67 18.60 -9.47
N ALA A 199 33.62 18.72 -8.15
CA ALA A 199 34.76 19.14 -7.33
C ALA A 199 34.99 18.09 -6.22
N GLU A 200 36.26 17.81 -5.94
CA GLU A 200 36.73 16.71 -5.10
C GLU A 200 36.28 16.83 -3.64
N HIS A 201 36.10 15.70 -2.95
CA HIS A 201 36.67 15.51 -1.59
C HIS A 201 36.64 14.02 -1.15
N THR A 202 37.81 13.39 -1.23
CA THR A 202 38.44 12.51 -0.24
C THR A 202 37.55 11.68 0.72
N PHE A 203 37.53 10.37 0.51
CA PHE A 203 37.21 9.38 1.55
C PHE A 203 38.23 9.41 2.70
N PRO A 204 37.81 9.02 3.91
CA PRO A 204 38.61 8.03 4.63
C PRO A 204 37.80 6.81 5.08
N ILE A 205 38.44 5.64 4.98
CA ILE A 205 38.05 4.41 5.65
C ILE A 205 38.65 4.44 7.07
N SER A 206 37.84 4.16 8.09
CA SER A 206 38.33 3.41 9.26
C SER A 206 37.21 2.61 9.91
N GLN A 207 37.58 1.45 10.45
CA GLN A 207 36.71 0.53 11.19
C GLN A 207 36.74 0.87 12.69
N THR A 208 35.68 0.58 13.44
CA THR A 208 35.66 -0.44 14.51
C THR A 208 34.38 -0.36 15.37
N ALA A 209 34.14 -1.44 16.12
CA ALA A 209 32.92 -1.68 16.89
C ALA A 209 32.70 -0.71 18.07
N ASN A 210 31.44 -0.51 18.48
CA ASN A 210 30.97 -1.11 19.73
C ASN A 210 29.45 -1.03 19.97
N SER A 211 28.99 -2.08 20.66
CA SER A 211 27.74 -2.33 21.41
C SER A 211 26.76 -1.20 21.79
N PHE A 212 25.46 -1.53 21.72
CA PHE A 212 24.33 -0.93 22.45
C PHE A 212 24.54 -0.90 23.99
N PRO A 213 23.81 -0.05 24.72
CA PRO A 213 22.50 -0.44 25.31
C PRO A 213 21.41 0.64 25.04
N VAL A 214 20.14 0.30 24.79
CA VAL A 214 19.09 -0.20 25.70
C VAL A 214 18.93 0.68 26.95
N GLU A 215 17.86 1.47 27.01
CA GLU A 215 17.44 2.21 28.20
C GLU A 215 15.95 1.94 28.48
N THR A 216 15.67 1.39 29.65
CA THR A 216 14.33 1.18 30.23
C THR A 216 14.16 2.04 31.47
N ALA A 217 12.91 2.36 31.82
CA ALA A 217 12.54 3.39 32.80
C ALA A 217 12.69 2.98 34.29
N GLU A 218 12.23 3.89 35.16
CA GLU A 218 12.05 3.81 36.63
C GLU A 218 13.34 4.08 37.44
N GLU A 219 13.54 5.25 38.06
CA GLU A 219 12.82 5.90 39.19
C GLU A 219 13.30 5.41 40.58
N GLU A 220 14.04 6.26 41.32
CA GLU A 220 13.55 6.98 42.53
C GLU A 220 14.68 7.70 43.32
N SER A 221 14.26 8.64 44.18
CA SER A 221 14.86 9.02 45.47
C SER A 221 16.15 9.85 45.54
N ARG A 222 15.99 11.17 45.77
CA ARG A 222 16.90 11.97 46.61
C ARG A 222 16.18 12.97 47.55
N ARG A 223 16.06 12.55 48.82
CA ARG A 223 16.62 13.25 50.00
C ARG A 223 15.94 14.53 50.53
N ALA A 224 15.02 14.34 51.48
CA ALA A 224 14.70 15.24 52.62
C ALA A 224 13.99 14.38 53.70
N SER A 225 14.13 14.54 55.02
CA SER A 225 15.02 15.35 55.87
C SER A 225 15.15 14.68 57.26
N ARG A 226 16.15 15.07 58.07
CA ARG A 226 16.38 14.54 59.43
C ARG A 226 15.34 15.04 60.44
N SER A 227 14.82 14.17 61.32
CA SER A 227 14.70 14.44 62.77
C SER A 227 14.54 13.14 63.58
N ARG A 228 14.66 13.23 64.91
CA ARG A 228 14.65 12.11 65.88
C ARG A 228 13.31 12.04 66.62
N CYS A 229 12.83 10.83 66.94
CA CYS A 229 12.47 10.49 68.32
C CYS A 229 12.37 8.97 68.57
N THR A 230 12.33 8.59 69.84
CA THR A 230 12.43 7.23 70.43
C THR A 230 11.07 6.50 70.53
N PRO A 231 11.04 5.17 70.80
CA PRO A 231 9.84 4.35 70.65
C PRO A 231 8.92 4.36 71.87
N ALA A 232 7.67 3.93 71.67
CA ALA A 232 6.71 3.60 72.72
C ALA A 232 6.03 2.25 72.42
N SER A 233 5.88 1.43 73.45
CA SER A 233 5.35 0.05 73.40
C SER A 233 3.83 -0.01 73.55
N ALA A 234 3.19 -1.03 72.95
CA ALA A 234 2.03 -1.73 73.52
C ALA A 234 1.76 -3.05 72.77
N GLN A 235 1.55 -4.14 73.50
CA GLN A 235 0.97 -5.42 73.06
C GLN A 235 -0.24 -5.75 73.98
N SER A 236 -1.01 -6.79 73.62
CA SER A 236 -2.14 -7.40 74.37
C SER A 236 -3.42 -6.51 74.48
N GLU A 237 -4.67 -6.94 74.70
CA GLU A 237 -5.43 -8.23 74.65
C GLU A 237 -6.96 -7.90 74.84
N SER A 238 -8.00 -8.75 74.68
CA SER A 238 -8.18 -10.17 74.27
C SER A 238 -9.58 -10.40 73.63
N GLU A 239 -9.97 -11.67 73.40
CA GLU A 239 -11.31 -12.32 73.50
C GLU A 239 -12.63 -11.51 73.31
N SER A 240 -13.54 -11.81 72.37
CA SER A 240 -14.38 -13.01 72.09
C SER A 240 -15.80 -12.97 72.71
N LEU A 241 -16.85 -13.10 71.87
CA LEU A 241 -18.02 -14.01 72.03
C LEU A 241 -19.05 -13.80 70.87
N PHE A 242 -19.65 -14.90 70.41
CA PHE A 242 -20.78 -15.02 69.46
C PHE A 242 -22.00 -15.63 70.20
N PRO A 243 -23.16 -15.92 69.56
CA PRO A 243 -23.99 -15.20 68.56
C PRO A 243 -25.44 -15.03 69.11
N VAL A 244 -26.48 -14.81 68.26
CA VAL A 244 -27.74 -15.62 68.23
C VAL A 244 -28.82 -15.13 67.23
N SER A 245 -29.48 -16.12 66.60
CA SER A 245 -30.80 -16.15 65.90
C SER A 245 -31.12 -15.28 64.66
N GLN A 246 -31.52 -15.99 63.60
CA GLN A 246 -32.44 -15.52 62.54
C GLN A 246 -33.91 -15.61 62.99
N LEU A 247 -34.80 -14.91 62.27
CA LEU A 247 -36.22 -15.26 62.11
C LEU A 247 -36.67 -14.88 60.67
N ASN A 248 -37.77 -15.49 60.20
CA ASN A 248 -37.98 -15.83 58.79
C ASN A 248 -39.44 -15.59 58.33
N VAL A 249 -39.66 -15.33 57.01
CA VAL A 249 -40.96 -15.50 56.27
C VAL A 249 -42.11 -14.51 56.64
N PRO A 250 -43.15 -14.22 55.79
CA PRO A 250 -43.52 -14.75 54.45
C PRO A 250 -43.73 -13.73 53.29
N ASP A 251 -43.79 -14.27 52.05
CA ASP A 251 -44.51 -13.68 50.91
C ASP A 251 -46.03 -14.02 50.93
N PRO A 252 -46.92 -13.18 50.36
CA PRO A 252 -48.31 -13.53 50.10
C PRO A 252 -48.58 -13.94 48.63
N LEU A 253 -49.40 -14.98 48.44
CA LEU A 253 -50.01 -15.34 47.15
C LEU A 253 -51.31 -14.56 46.92
N GLY A 254 -51.64 -14.24 45.66
CA GLY A 254 -53.01 -13.95 45.22
C GLY A 254 -53.16 -12.79 44.23
N GLY A 255 -53.32 -13.12 42.94
CA GLY A 255 -53.57 -12.18 41.84
C GLY A 255 -53.52 -12.88 40.49
#